data_AF-A0A445B0E1-F1
#
_entry.id   AF-A0A445B0E1-F1
#
_cell.length_a   1.000
_cell.length_b   1.000
_cell.length_c   1.000
_cell.angle_alpha   90.00
_cell.angle_beta   90.00
_cell.angle_gamma   90.00
#
_symmetry.space_group_name_H-M   'P 1'
#
loop_
_entity.id
_entity.type
_entity.pdbx_description
1 polymer ?
#
loop_
_entity_poly.entity_id
_entity_poly.type
_entity_poly.pdbx_seq_one_letter_code
_entity_poly.pdbx_strand_id
1 'polypeptide(L)'
;MPSPKSVKQRVLECLTKLSDRDTHSIAAAELESIALSLDQTTVPSFLSSVLATDSSDKTLVRRQCVQLLGFLAETHGSALSPYLSKILIAVLRRLRDPDSAVRSACADSVAALSCHVSGKQPFFSSFAKPLSEALFTEQDANAQAGAALCLAAAIGGAPDPDPARLAKLLPRFEKLLKRDGFKAKPALLALIGSVVRAGGASSHAALSNLVPCLVESLSSEDWAARKTAAEALAVVAVVERDSLSEFKAGCMKVFENRRFDKVKLVREVMNQMLEAWKHVPDLSDEFSPPPHSIASSKENASDGRYPPATQNSCSPGSVMVNLRKKSIPGRRFSAPHSSSSSNAKNISPSSVNKRVSSVVSRRLNYKNWDVQIAVSNAPSAVMADQGNPWERDETAKKDKNRFLKPETKRALFSKIPDEKMHKFGVSKAGSRVVPVSNVTKDQLRNDKESEELSLIRDQLHQIEQQQSSLLDLLQVVPNT
;
A
#
# COMPACT_ATOMS: atom_id res chain seq x y z
N MET A 1 16.13 36.20 12.85
CA MET A 1 15.30 34.98 12.91
C MET A 1 13.99 35.29 13.61
N PRO A 2 12.87 34.65 13.24
CA PRO A 2 11.59 34.82 13.92
C PRO A 2 11.64 34.20 15.34
N SER A 3 10.99 34.83 16.32
CA SER A 3 10.97 34.29 17.68
C SER A 3 10.14 32.99 17.77
N PRO A 4 10.46 32.04 18.67
CA PRO A 4 9.65 30.83 18.88
C PRO A 4 8.17 31.13 19.22
N LYS A 5 7.89 32.24 19.92
CA LYS A 5 6.52 32.70 20.19
C LYS A 5 5.80 33.12 18.90
N SER A 6 6.43 33.93 18.05
CA SER A 6 5.85 34.36 16.77
C SER A 6 5.66 33.21 15.78
N VAL A 7 6.57 32.23 15.74
CA VAL A 7 6.38 31.00 14.94
C VAL A 7 5.16 30.22 15.44
N LYS A 8 5.04 30.01 16.77
CA LYS A 8 3.91 29.30 17.35
C LYS A 8 2.57 29.98 17.02
N GLN A 9 2.51 31.32 17.11
CA GLN A 9 1.31 32.09 16.76
C GLN A 9 0.94 31.94 15.29
N ARG A 10 1.87 32.21 14.35
CA ARG A 10 1.60 32.09 12.91
C ARG A 10 1.12 30.69 12.51
N VAL A 11 1.73 29.64 13.10
CA VAL A 11 1.27 28.26 12.86
C VAL A 11 -0.17 28.07 13.32
N LEU A 12 -0.55 28.53 14.51
CA LEU A 12 -1.93 28.44 15.01
C LEU A 12 -2.93 29.21 14.12
N GLU A 13 -2.55 30.39 13.63
CA GLU A 13 -3.34 31.17 12.67
C GLU A 13 -3.49 30.48 11.31
N CYS A 14 -2.55 29.60 10.92
CA CYS A 14 -2.71 28.75 9.73
C CYS A 14 -3.54 27.50 10.02
N LEU A 15 -3.42 26.89 11.21
CA LEU A 15 -4.21 25.71 11.60
C LEU A 15 -5.73 26.03 11.69
N THR A 16 -6.11 27.25 12.07
CA THR A 16 -7.50 27.69 12.01
C THR A 16 -7.97 27.87 10.56
N LYS A 17 -7.18 28.50 9.68
CA LYS A 17 -7.48 28.62 8.24
C LYS A 17 -7.63 27.24 7.56
N LEU A 18 -6.77 26.26 7.86
CA LEU A 18 -6.85 24.88 7.33
C LEU A 18 -8.20 24.18 7.57
N SER A 19 -9.01 24.66 8.53
CA SER A 19 -10.35 24.16 8.80
C SER A 19 -11.40 24.62 7.79
N ASP A 20 -11.12 25.64 6.97
CA ASP A 20 -12.00 26.07 5.89
C ASP A 20 -11.48 25.58 4.54
N ARG A 21 -12.37 25.11 3.67
CA ARG A 21 -11.99 24.50 2.39
C ARG A 21 -11.39 25.53 1.43
N ASP A 22 -11.92 26.75 1.44
CA ASP A 22 -11.59 27.75 0.43
C ASP A 22 -10.34 28.56 0.82
N THR A 23 -9.88 28.46 2.08
CA THR A 23 -8.54 28.93 2.52
C THR A 23 -7.51 27.82 2.75
N HIS A 24 -7.91 26.55 2.62
CA HIS A 24 -7.07 25.37 2.92
C HIS A 24 -5.73 25.35 2.18
N SER A 25 -5.73 25.61 0.87
CA SER A 25 -4.53 25.58 0.02
C SER A 25 -3.52 26.68 0.40
N ILE A 26 -4.02 27.89 0.66
CA ILE A 26 -3.20 29.04 1.07
C ILE A 26 -2.59 28.77 2.45
N ALA A 27 -3.37 28.22 3.38
CA ALA A 27 -2.89 27.88 4.72
C ALA A 27 -1.89 26.70 4.74
N ALA A 28 -2.06 25.72 3.86
CA ALA A 28 -1.10 24.63 3.66
C ALA A 28 0.24 25.17 3.13
N ALA A 29 0.21 25.98 2.09
CA ALA A 29 1.40 26.62 1.52
C ALA A 29 2.10 27.58 2.51
N GLU A 30 1.34 28.33 3.34
CA GLU A 30 1.94 29.15 4.41
C GLU A 30 2.62 28.28 5.47
N LEU A 31 2.06 27.12 5.84
CA LEU A 31 2.68 26.20 6.80
C LEU A 31 3.94 25.52 6.25
N GLU A 32 3.96 25.16 4.97
CA GLU A 32 5.14 24.61 4.28
C GLU A 32 6.23 25.68 4.13
N SER A 33 5.86 26.93 3.81
CA SER A 33 6.76 28.09 3.80
C SER A 33 7.35 28.37 5.19
N ILE A 34 6.53 28.33 6.25
CA ILE A 34 7.03 28.43 7.64
C ILE A 34 7.98 27.27 7.95
N ALA A 35 7.63 26.03 7.58
CA ALA A 35 8.43 24.83 7.86
C ALA A 35 9.81 24.87 7.19
N LEU A 36 9.93 25.39 5.97
CA LEU A 36 11.21 25.65 5.30
C LEU A 36 12.08 26.68 6.03
N SER A 37 11.45 27.67 6.69
CA SER A 37 12.15 28.78 7.38
C SER A 37 12.60 28.48 8.82
N LEU A 38 12.42 27.25 9.32
CA LEU A 38 12.71 26.91 10.71
C LEU A 38 14.21 26.75 11.00
N ASP A 39 14.57 27.04 12.25
CA ASP A 39 15.86 26.74 12.86
C ASP A 39 15.70 25.77 14.05
N GLN A 40 16.81 25.28 14.60
CA GLN A 40 16.82 24.34 15.72
C GLN A 40 16.09 24.86 16.99
N THR A 41 15.91 26.18 17.13
CA THR A 41 15.22 26.82 18.27
C THR A 41 13.70 26.91 18.05
N THR A 42 13.27 26.98 16.79
CA THR A 42 11.88 27.19 16.38
C THR A 42 11.17 25.89 15.98
N VAL A 43 11.89 24.87 15.49
CA VAL A 43 11.37 23.50 15.25
C VAL A 43 10.56 22.95 16.43
N PRO A 44 11.00 23.03 17.71
CA PRO A 44 10.21 22.58 18.86
C PRO A 44 8.85 23.27 18.99
N SER A 45 8.75 24.55 18.60
CA SER A 45 7.51 25.33 18.70
C SER A 45 6.54 25.01 17.55
N PHE A 46 7.06 24.84 16.33
CA PHE A 46 6.27 24.37 15.19
C PHE A 46 5.71 22.97 15.46
N LEU A 47 6.57 22.01 15.84
CA LEU A 47 6.16 20.66 16.25
C LEU A 47 5.17 20.70 17.42
N SER A 48 5.33 21.62 18.40
CA SER A 48 4.37 21.71 19.51
C SER A 48 2.96 22.13 19.08
N SER A 49 2.79 22.88 17.98
CA SER A 49 1.46 23.22 17.46
C SER A 49 0.90 22.11 16.57
N VAL A 50 1.70 21.58 15.63
CA VAL A 50 1.28 20.50 14.72
C VAL A 50 0.88 19.22 15.48
N LEU A 51 1.68 18.84 16.48
CA LEU A 51 1.44 17.65 17.29
C LEU A 51 0.33 17.84 18.35
N ALA A 52 -0.13 19.06 18.61
CA ALA A 52 -1.21 19.33 19.57
C ALA A 52 -2.61 18.94 19.05
N THR A 53 -2.77 18.78 17.73
CA THR A 53 -4.05 18.34 17.15
C THR A 53 -4.55 17.03 17.76
N ASP A 54 -5.86 16.86 17.89
CA ASP A 54 -6.51 15.65 18.44
C ASP A 54 -7.59 15.08 17.49
N SER A 55 -8.48 14.22 17.96
CA SER A 55 -9.54 13.58 17.15
C SER A 55 -10.76 14.48 16.86
N SER A 56 -10.91 15.61 17.55
CA SER A 56 -12.01 16.56 17.37
C SER A 56 -11.76 17.57 16.24
N ASP A 57 -10.49 17.84 15.92
CA ASP A 57 -10.07 18.66 14.77
C ASP A 57 -10.68 18.19 13.46
N LYS A 58 -10.98 19.12 12.54
CA LYS A 58 -11.47 18.77 11.20
C LYS A 58 -10.45 17.92 10.44
N THR A 59 -10.93 16.94 9.68
CA THR A 59 -10.09 15.96 8.95
C THR A 59 -9.00 16.58 8.07
N LEU A 60 -9.27 17.71 7.43
CA LEU A 60 -8.29 18.44 6.63
C LEU A 60 -7.09 18.94 7.45
N VAL A 61 -7.33 19.44 8.68
CA VAL A 61 -6.29 19.86 9.62
C VAL A 61 -5.50 18.64 10.10
N ARG A 62 -6.18 17.56 10.48
CA ARG A 62 -5.54 16.32 10.95
C ARG A 62 -4.61 15.72 9.88
N ARG A 63 -5.06 15.73 8.62
CA ARG A 63 -4.29 15.23 7.47
C ARG A 63 -3.05 16.10 7.19
N GLN A 64 -3.23 17.42 7.03
CA GLN A 64 -2.10 18.33 6.76
C GLN A 64 -1.09 18.33 7.92
N CYS A 65 -1.54 18.27 9.17
CA CYS A 65 -0.64 18.16 10.33
C CYS A 65 0.19 16.87 10.33
N VAL A 66 -0.32 15.77 9.78
CA VAL A 66 0.49 14.56 9.59
C VAL A 66 1.45 14.74 8.41
N GLN A 67 0.97 15.23 7.26
CA GLN A 67 1.80 15.46 6.05
C GLN A 67 3.01 16.38 6.34
N LEU A 68 2.83 17.41 7.18
CA LEU A 68 3.92 18.29 7.62
C LEU A 68 5.03 17.56 8.40
N LEU A 69 4.78 16.39 8.99
CA LEU A 69 5.81 15.59 9.66
C LEU A 69 6.73 14.88 8.65
N GLY A 70 6.20 14.48 7.49
CA GLY A 70 6.98 14.01 6.35
C GLY A 70 7.77 15.15 5.71
N PHE A 71 7.11 16.28 5.44
CA PHE A 71 7.76 17.47 4.87
C PHE A 71 8.90 18.00 5.74
N LEU A 72 8.74 18.03 7.06
CA LEU A 72 9.83 18.37 7.99
C LEU A 72 10.98 17.35 7.95
N ALA A 73 10.70 16.06 7.68
CA ALA A 73 11.75 15.05 7.55
C ALA A 73 12.57 15.28 6.27
N GLU A 74 11.90 15.52 5.15
CA GLU A 74 12.54 15.84 3.86
C GLU A 74 13.40 17.11 3.92
N THR A 75 12.94 18.13 4.67
CA THR A 75 13.60 19.46 4.73
C THR A 75 14.64 19.61 5.83
N HIS A 76 14.47 18.97 7.00
CA HIS A 76 15.39 19.09 8.16
C HIS A 76 16.19 17.82 8.47
N GLY A 77 15.80 16.66 7.92
CA GLY A 77 16.51 15.39 8.05
C GLY A 77 16.92 15.05 9.48
N SER A 78 18.22 14.81 9.70
CA SER A 78 18.76 14.43 11.01
C SER A 78 18.57 15.47 12.13
N ALA A 79 18.25 16.73 11.81
CA ALA A 79 17.88 17.72 12.85
C ALA A 79 16.56 17.37 13.57
N LEU A 80 15.73 16.49 12.99
CA LEU A 80 14.56 15.92 13.64
C LEU A 80 14.85 14.73 14.58
N SER A 81 16.04 14.11 14.54
CA SER A 81 16.32 12.89 15.30
C SER A 81 16.04 13.02 16.83
N PRO A 82 16.27 14.16 17.50
CA PRO A 82 15.87 14.35 18.92
C PRO A 82 14.36 14.31 19.17
N TYR A 83 13.53 14.55 18.15
CA TYR A 83 12.06 14.60 18.25
C TYR A 83 11.38 13.35 17.69
N LEU A 84 12.13 12.47 17.00
CA LEU A 84 11.60 11.31 16.26
C LEU A 84 10.67 10.43 17.10
N SER A 85 11.03 10.09 18.34
CA SER A 85 10.17 9.27 19.21
C SER A 85 8.85 9.96 19.55
N LYS A 86 8.84 11.29 19.74
CA LYS A 86 7.62 12.08 19.99
C LYS A 86 6.75 12.16 18.74
N ILE A 87 7.38 12.32 17.57
CA ILE A 87 6.71 12.31 16.25
C ILE A 87 6.05 10.95 16.00
N LEU A 88 6.78 9.84 16.20
CA LEU A 88 6.24 8.48 16.00
C LEU A 88 5.11 8.15 16.97
N ILE A 89 5.20 8.50 18.26
CA ILE A 89 4.05 8.38 19.20
C ILE A 89 2.84 9.17 18.68
N ALA A 90 3.06 10.36 18.12
CA ALA A 90 2.01 11.19 17.57
C ALA A 90 1.44 10.72 16.22
N VAL A 91 2.15 9.85 15.49
CA VAL A 91 1.64 9.10 14.32
C VAL A 91 0.91 7.83 14.75
N LEU A 92 1.45 7.06 15.72
CA LEU A 92 0.82 5.83 16.23
C LEU A 92 -0.62 6.07 16.71
N ARG A 93 -0.87 7.18 17.43
CA ARG A 93 -2.23 7.58 17.86
C ARG A 93 -3.19 7.93 16.70
N ARG A 94 -2.67 8.18 15.49
CA ARG A 94 -3.46 8.49 14.27
C ARG A 94 -3.77 7.26 13.42
N LEU A 95 -3.21 6.10 13.72
CA LEU A 95 -3.53 4.84 13.00
C LEU A 95 -5.00 4.41 13.20
N ARG A 96 -5.65 4.87 14.27
CA ARG A 96 -7.09 4.71 14.54
C ARG A 96 -7.97 5.83 13.96
N ASP A 97 -7.41 6.80 13.24
CA ASP A 97 -8.21 7.90 12.67
C ASP A 97 -9.26 7.35 11.70
N PRO A 98 -10.54 7.76 11.78
CA PRO A 98 -11.60 7.21 10.92
C PRO A 98 -11.34 7.47 9.43
N ASP A 99 -10.66 8.57 9.08
CA ASP A 99 -10.40 8.94 7.70
C ASP A 99 -9.18 8.20 7.12
N SER A 100 -9.37 7.55 5.96
CA SER A 100 -8.32 6.76 5.33
C SER A 100 -7.19 7.58 4.71
N ALA A 101 -7.42 8.85 4.35
CA ALA A 101 -6.37 9.74 3.84
C ALA A 101 -5.47 10.24 4.98
N VAL A 102 -6.01 10.43 6.20
CA VAL A 102 -5.17 10.65 7.40
C VAL A 102 -4.30 9.42 7.67
N ARG A 103 -4.85 8.21 7.56
CA ARG A 103 -4.08 6.96 7.72
C ARG A 103 -3.05 6.72 6.61
N SER A 104 -3.33 7.13 5.37
CA SER A 104 -2.33 7.12 4.28
C SER A 104 -1.17 8.06 4.61
N ALA A 105 -1.49 9.32 4.93
CA ALA A 105 -0.48 10.33 5.27
C ALA A 105 0.43 9.90 6.43
N CYS A 106 -0.05 9.07 7.36
CA CYS A 106 0.76 8.47 8.40
C CYS A 106 1.86 7.55 7.83
N ALA A 107 1.54 6.69 6.87
CA ALA A 107 2.50 5.82 6.22
C ALA A 107 3.47 6.62 5.33
N ASP A 108 2.95 7.57 4.55
CA ASP A 108 3.73 8.45 3.68
C ASP A 108 4.78 9.24 4.50
N SER A 109 4.35 9.81 5.63
CA SER A 109 5.24 10.55 6.55
C SER A 109 6.25 9.64 7.25
N VAL A 110 5.89 8.38 7.54
CA VAL A 110 6.80 7.41 8.15
C VAL A 110 7.88 6.92 7.16
N ALA A 111 7.57 6.84 5.85
CA ALA A 111 8.60 6.62 4.83
C ALA A 111 9.60 7.79 4.80
N ALA A 112 9.12 9.03 4.74
CA ALA A 112 9.98 10.23 4.75
C ALA A 112 10.84 10.31 6.04
N LEU A 113 10.25 10.06 7.21
CA LEU A 113 10.98 9.99 8.48
C LEU A 113 12.06 8.89 8.46
N SER A 114 11.76 7.71 7.92
CA SER A 114 12.70 6.59 7.82
C SER A 114 13.85 6.86 6.84
N CYS A 115 13.57 7.58 5.74
CA CYS A 115 14.56 7.99 4.76
C CYS A 115 15.53 9.04 5.31
N HIS A 116 15.00 10.14 5.87
CA HIS A 116 15.79 11.35 6.13
C HIS A 116 16.26 11.51 7.58
N VAL A 117 15.67 10.81 8.57
CA VAL A 117 15.92 11.05 10.01
C VAL A 117 16.72 9.91 10.68
N SER A 118 16.90 8.77 10.01
CA SER A 118 17.50 7.55 10.57
C SER A 118 19.00 7.61 10.90
N GLY A 119 19.72 8.67 10.50
CA GLY A 119 21.18 8.64 10.28
C GLY A 119 22.10 8.12 11.41
N LYS A 120 21.76 8.29 12.70
CA LYS A 120 22.61 7.84 13.84
C LYS A 120 21.97 6.78 14.75
N GLN A 121 20.77 6.29 14.44
CA GLN A 121 20.03 5.38 15.32
C GLN A 121 19.56 4.16 14.54
N PRO A 122 19.82 2.91 14.98
CA PRO A 122 19.47 1.73 14.21
C PRO A 122 17.99 1.71 13.86
N PHE A 123 17.69 1.49 12.56
CA PHE A 123 16.33 1.44 12.02
C PHE A 123 15.39 0.58 12.87
N PHE A 124 15.88 -0.57 13.33
CA PHE A 124 15.10 -1.49 14.15
C PHE A 124 14.64 -0.88 15.49
N SER A 125 15.50 -0.14 16.20
CA SER A 125 15.13 0.53 17.45
C SER A 125 14.24 1.75 17.22
N SER A 126 14.48 2.51 16.15
CA SER A 126 13.75 3.76 15.87
C SER A 126 12.35 3.52 15.31
N PHE A 127 12.21 2.59 14.35
CA PHE A 127 10.97 2.38 13.59
C PHE A 127 10.43 0.97 13.74
N ALA A 128 11.21 -0.07 13.43
CA ALA A 128 10.66 -1.42 13.29
C ALA A 128 10.08 -1.98 14.59
N LYS A 129 10.75 -1.73 15.73
CA LYS A 129 10.27 -2.13 17.05
C LYS A 129 8.92 -1.45 17.41
N PRO A 130 8.81 -0.11 17.55
CA PRO A 130 7.54 0.51 17.98
C PRO A 130 6.38 0.25 17.01
N LEU A 131 6.63 0.20 15.69
CA LEU A 131 5.59 -0.09 14.70
C LEU A 131 5.14 -1.57 14.74
N SER A 132 6.06 -2.52 14.94
CA SER A 132 5.67 -3.93 15.10
C SER A 132 5.02 -4.22 16.46
N GLU A 133 5.45 -3.55 17.54
CA GLU A 133 4.79 -3.63 18.86
C GLU A 133 3.34 -3.12 18.79
N ALA A 134 3.09 -2.03 18.06
CA ALA A 134 1.72 -1.59 17.76
C ALA A 134 0.94 -2.64 16.95
N LEU A 135 1.51 -3.15 15.85
CA LEU A 135 0.88 -4.16 14.99
C LEU A 135 0.49 -5.45 15.75
N PHE A 136 1.31 -5.90 16.71
CA PHE A 136 1.03 -7.11 17.50
C PHE A 136 0.08 -6.88 18.68
N THR A 137 -0.17 -5.62 19.09
CA THR A 137 -1.05 -5.30 20.22
C THR A 137 -2.41 -4.75 19.80
N GLU A 138 -2.52 -4.12 18.63
CA GLU A 138 -3.75 -3.50 18.15
C GLU A 138 -4.88 -4.50 17.81
N GLN A 139 -6.11 -4.13 18.20
CA GLN A 139 -7.33 -4.94 18.01
C GLN A 139 -8.35 -4.27 17.07
N ASP A 140 -8.17 -2.98 16.80
CA ASP A 140 -8.93 -2.25 15.79
C ASP A 140 -8.40 -2.53 14.38
N ALA A 141 -9.31 -2.63 13.41
CA ALA A 141 -8.95 -2.95 12.02
C ALA A 141 -8.20 -1.81 11.34
N ASN A 142 -8.54 -0.54 11.62
CA ASN A 142 -7.83 0.60 11.06
C ASN A 142 -6.42 0.71 11.65
N ALA A 143 -6.29 0.50 12.97
CA ALA A 143 -5.01 0.48 13.67
C ALA A 143 -4.08 -0.64 13.19
N GLN A 144 -4.59 -1.87 13.06
CA GLN A 144 -3.84 -3.01 12.51
C GLN A 144 -3.35 -2.70 11.09
N ALA A 145 -4.22 -2.13 10.22
CA ALA A 145 -3.85 -1.76 8.86
C ALA A 145 -2.82 -0.62 8.84
N GLY A 146 -3.03 0.43 9.63
CA GLY A 146 -2.13 1.57 9.75
C GLY A 146 -0.75 1.17 10.28
N ALA A 147 -0.67 0.29 11.28
CA ALA A 147 0.60 -0.18 11.83
C ALA A 147 1.39 -1.03 10.81
N ALA A 148 0.71 -1.93 10.10
CA ALA A 148 1.34 -2.73 9.04
C ALA A 148 1.81 -1.86 7.87
N LEU A 149 0.98 -0.91 7.40
CA LEU A 149 1.35 0.00 6.30
C LEU A 149 2.46 0.98 6.69
N CYS A 150 2.43 1.53 7.92
CA CYS A 150 3.53 2.38 8.40
C CYS A 150 4.83 1.60 8.55
N LEU A 151 4.79 0.32 8.99
CA LEU A 151 6.00 -0.52 9.02
C LEU A 151 6.49 -0.87 7.60
N ALA A 152 5.59 -1.17 6.66
CA ALA A 152 5.93 -1.40 5.26
C ALA A 152 6.59 -0.15 4.63
N ALA A 153 6.04 1.03 4.90
CA ALA A 153 6.57 2.32 4.46
C ALA A 153 7.91 2.67 5.13
N ALA A 154 8.07 2.38 6.42
CA ALA A 154 9.34 2.55 7.13
C ALA A 154 10.45 1.69 6.50
N ILE A 155 10.17 0.41 6.24
CA ILE A 155 11.09 -0.52 5.57
C ILE A 155 11.43 -0.03 4.15
N GLY A 156 10.42 0.38 3.38
CA GLY A 156 10.60 0.86 2.00
C GLY A 156 11.33 2.21 1.88
N GLY A 157 11.33 3.02 2.94
CA GLY A 157 12.07 4.28 2.99
C GLY A 157 13.44 4.20 3.68
N ALA A 158 13.78 3.09 4.37
CA ALA A 158 15.03 2.99 5.12
C ALA A 158 16.24 2.77 4.18
N PRO A 159 17.34 3.56 4.32
CA PRO A 159 18.58 3.30 3.58
C PRO A 159 19.27 1.98 3.97
N ASP A 160 19.12 1.57 5.24
CA ASP A 160 19.45 0.23 5.75
C ASP A 160 18.27 -0.29 6.60
N PRO A 161 17.49 -1.26 6.09
CA PRO A 161 16.33 -1.82 6.79
C PRO A 161 16.65 -2.97 7.77
N ASP A 162 17.93 -3.38 7.94
CA ASP A 162 18.36 -4.55 8.73
C ASP A 162 17.62 -5.86 8.31
N PRO A 163 17.91 -6.43 7.12
CA PRO A 163 17.29 -7.68 6.64
C PRO A 163 17.39 -8.82 7.64
N ALA A 164 18.51 -8.93 8.36
CA ALA A 164 18.77 -9.99 9.34
C ALA A 164 17.85 -9.92 10.57
N ARG A 165 17.26 -8.75 10.89
CA ARG A 165 16.18 -8.61 11.87
C ARG A 165 14.79 -8.71 11.25
N LEU A 166 14.58 -8.24 10.02
CA LEU A 166 13.30 -8.40 9.34
C LEU A 166 12.95 -9.88 9.10
N ALA A 167 13.93 -10.70 8.72
CA ALA A 167 13.78 -12.15 8.63
C ALA A 167 13.33 -12.80 9.96
N LYS A 168 13.75 -12.26 11.10
CA LYS A 168 13.34 -12.74 12.44
C LYS A 168 11.93 -12.28 12.84
N LEU A 169 11.34 -11.33 12.13
CA LEU A 169 9.94 -10.94 12.27
C LEU A 169 9.03 -11.67 11.28
N LEU A 170 9.53 -12.11 10.14
CA LEU A 170 8.73 -12.71 9.05
C LEU A 170 7.83 -13.89 9.50
N PRO A 171 8.32 -14.92 10.24
CA PRO A 171 7.46 -16.00 10.76
C PRO A 171 6.39 -15.52 11.76
N ARG A 172 6.60 -14.36 12.42
CA ARG A 172 5.59 -13.75 13.31
C ARG A 172 4.50 -13.05 12.49
N PHE A 173 4.82 -12.52 11.32
CA PHE A 173 3.85 -11.95 10.39
C PHE A 173 3.02 -13.03 9.71
N GLU A 174 3.64 -14.12 9.24
CA GLU A 174 2.94 -15.33 8.76
C GLU A 174 1.96 -15.87 9.82
N LYS A 175 2.44 -16.07 11.05
CA LYS A 175 1.59 -16.53 12.16
C LYS A 175 0.49 -15.53 12.54
N LEU A 176 0.67 -14.23 12.30
CA LEU A 176 -0.37 -13.22 12.53
C LEU A 176 -1.44 -13.26 11.44
N LEU A 177 -1.05 -13.46 10.18
CA LEU A 177 -1.94 -13.54 9.01
C LEU A 177 -2.93 -14.71 9.10
N LYS A 178 -2.50 -15.83 9.68
CA LYS A 178 -3.32 -17.04 9.92
C LYS A 178 -4.24 -16.95 11.15
N ARG A 179 -4.34 -15.81 11.85
CA ARG A 179 -5.26 -15.63 12.99
C ARG A 179 -6.58 -14.98 12.54
N ASP A 180 -7.71 -15.57 12.94
CA ASP A 180 -9.04 -15.05 12.58
C ASP A 180 -9.36 -13.70 13.25
N GLY A 181 -8.77 -13.44 14.43
CA GLY A 181 -8.86 -12.15 15.11
C GLY A 181 -8.06 -11.02 14.44
N PHE A 182 -7.21 -11.32 13.45
CA PHE A 182 -6.46 -10.30 12.72
C PHE A 182 -7.18 -9.91 11.43
N LYS A 183 -7.64 -8.66 11.37
CA LYS A 183 -8.58 -8.18 10.35
C LYS A 183 -7.87 -7.56 9.14
N ALA A 184 -6.71 -6.95 9.35
CA ALA A 184 -5.99 -6.20 8.31
C ALA A 184 -5.09 -7.07 7.40
N LYS A 185 -5.59 -8.24 6.96
CA LYS A 185 -4.82 -9.21 6.16
C LYS A 185 -4.15 -8.60 4.89
N PRO A 186 -4.79 -7.71 4.10
CA PRO A 186 -4.13 -7.06 2.96
C PRO A 186 -2.91 -6.21 3.34
N ALA A 187 -3.02 -5.44 4.43
CA ALA A 187 -1.93 -4.57 4.89
C ALA A 187 -0.73 -5.37 5.42
N LEU A 188 -0.99 -6.52 6.06
CA LEU A 188 0.06 -7.43 6.51
C LEU A 188 0.76 -8.14 5.34
N LEU A 189 0.03 -8.45 4.26
CA LEU A 189 0.62 -8.95 3.01
C LEU A 189 1.50 -7.89 2.32
N ALA A 190 1.09 -6.61 2.32
CA ALA A 190 1.93 -5.50 1.82
C ALA A 190 3.22 -5.32 2.64
N LEU A 191 3.14 -5.47 3.97
CA LEU A 191 4.30 -5.50 4.86
C LEU A 191 5.23 -6.67 4.54
N ILE A 192 4.69 -7.88 4.39
CA ILE A 192 5.48 -9.07 3.99
C ILE A 192 6.18 -8.84 2.64
N GLY A 193 5.50 -8.30 1.63
CA GLY A 193 6.12 -7.94 0.35
C GLY A 193 7.22 -6.86 0.47
N SER A 194 7.14 -5.98 1.47
CA SER A 194 8.21 -5.00 1.75
C SER A 194 9.39 -5.62 2.52
N VAL A 195 9.15 -6.60 3.38
CA VAL A 195 10.20 -7.42 4.02
C VAL A 195 10.98 -8.23 2.97
N VAL A 196 10.29 -8.83 1.99
CA VAL A 196 10.94 -9.52 0.85
C VAL A 196 11.82 -8.55 0.07
N ARG A 197 11.28 -7.38 -0.34
CA ARG A 197 12.04 -6.37 -1.10
C ARG A 197 13.29 -5.86 -0.36
N ALA A 198 13.28 -5.91 0.98
CA ALA A 198 14.41 -5.53 1.82
C ALA A 198 15.47 -6.64 2.01
N GLY A 199 15.34 -7.80 1.35
CA GLY A 199 16.23 -8.97 1.56
C GLY A 199 15.93 -9.76 2.83
N GLY A 200 14.76 -9.53 3.46
CA GLY A 200 14.34 -10.20 4.69
C GLY A 200 13.75 -11.61 4.49
N ALA A 201 13.84 -12.17 3.29
CA ALA A 201 13.28 -13.49 2.93
C ALA A 201 14.27 -14.45 2.25
N SER A 202 15.52 -14.02 2.00
CA SER A 202 16.47 -14.66 1.09
C SER A 202 17.15 -15.93 1.63
N SER A 203 16.50 -16.66 2.52
CA SER A 203 16.94 -17.98 2.98
C SER A 203 15.91 -19.04 2.59
N HIS A 204 16.39 -20.21 2.17
CA HIS A 204 15.53 -21.34 1.80
C HIS A 204 14.49 -21.67 2.88
N ALA A 205 14.89 -21.64 4.15
CA ALA A 205 14.00 -21.85 5.30
C ALA A 205 12.92 -20.76 5.47
N ALA A 206 13.14 -19.54 4.98
CA ALA A 206 12.10 -18.52 4.91
C ALA A 206 11.17 -18.73 3.71
N LEU A 207 11.72 -18.96 2.51
CA LEU A 207 10.93 -19.17 1.28
C LEU A 207 9.99 -20.38 1.39
N SER A 208 10.46 -21.49 1.96
CA SER A 208 9.68 -22.72 2.17
C SER A 208 8.49 -22.57 3.12
N ASN A 209 8.48 -21.54 3.99
CA ASN A 209 7.31 -21.19 4.81
C ASN A 209 6.47 -20.07 4.15
N LEU A 210 7.14 -19.05 3.63
CA LEU A 210 6.54 -17.85 3.04
C LEU A 210 5.73 -18.16 1.77
N VAL A 211 6.30 -18.90 0.82
CA VAL A 211 5.67 -19.15 -0.48
C VAL A 211 4.34 -19.89 -0.30
N PRO A 212 4.25 -21.02 0.44
CA PRO A 212 2.96 -21.63 0.77
C PRO A 212 1.99 -20.69 1.49
N CYS A 213 2.46 -19.85 2.42
CA CYS A 213 1.61 -18.90 3.15
C CYS A 213 1.01 -17.81 2.24
N LEU A 214 1.74 -17.36 1.22
CA LEU A 214 1.23 -16.42 0.22
C LEU A 214 0.29 -17.10 -0.79
N VAL A 215 0.62 -18.32 -1.24
CA VAL A 215 -0.22 -19.12 -2.14
C VAL A 215 -1.57 -19.47 -1.48
N GLU A 216 -1.57 -19.83 -0.18
CA GLU A 216 -2.78 -20.00 0.64
C GLU A 216 -3.63 -18.72 0.65
N SER A 217 -2.99 -17.55 0.79
CA SER A 217 -3.65 -16.25 0.85
C SER A 217 -4.35 -15.83 -0.46
N LEU A 218 -3.97 -16.42 -1.61
CA LEU A 218 -4.71 -16.30 -2.88
C LEU A 218 -6.11 -16.95 -2.83
N SER A 219 -6.43 -17.70 -1.78
CA SER A 219 -7.75 -18.31 -1.56
C SER A 219 -8.59 -17.59 -0.50
N SER A 220 -8.18 -16.38 -0.07
CA SER A 220 -8.96 -15.57 0.88
C SER A 220 -10.28 -15.06 0.29
N GLU A 221 -11.35 -14.98 1.08
CA GLU A 221 -12.62 -14.36 0.67
C GLU A 221 -12.45 -12.86 0.34
N ASP A 222 -11.57 -12.16 1.05
CA ASP A 222 -11.26 -10.76 0.78
C ASP A 222 -10.45 -10.61 -0.51
N TRP A 223 -11.04 -9.91 -1.49
CA TRP A 223 -10.40 -9.63 -2.77
C TRP A 223 -9.15 -8.75 -2.63
N ALA A 224 -9.09 -7.88 -1.62
CA ALA A 224 -7.91 -7.07 -1.35
C ALA A 224 -6.76 -7.94 -0.81
N ALA A 225 -7.07 -8.94 0.01
CA ALA A 225 -6.08 -9.92 0.46
C ALA A 225 -5.57 -10.78 -0.70
N ARG A 226 -6.46 -11.27 -1.59
CA ARG A 226 -6.04 -11.99 -2.81
C ARG A 226 -5.16 -11.13 -3.73
N LYS A 227 -5.56 -9.86 -3.97
CA LYS A 227 -4.75 -8.90 -4.73
C LYS A 227 -3.35 -8.76 -4.13
N THR A 228 -3.24 -8.43 -2.85
CA THR A 228 -1.94 -8.12 -2.26
C THR A 228 -1.09 -9.35 -1.92
N ALA A 229 -1.69 -10.54 -1.82
CA ALA A 229 -0.96 -11.80 -1.87
C ALA A 229 -0.31 -12.02 -3.24
N ALA A 230 -1.01 -11.72 -4.34
CA ALA A 230 -0.44 -11.76 -5.69
C ALA A 230 0.64 -10.68 -5.91
N GLU A 231 0.48 -9.48 -5.34
CA GLU A 231 1.54 -8.44 -5.33
C GLU A 231 2.79 -8.91 -4.58
N ALA A 232 2.63 -9.54 -3.41
CA ALA A 232 3.74 -10.10 -2.65
C ALA A 232 4.43 -11.26 -3.40
N LEU A 233 3.66 -12.15 -4.04
CA LEU A 233 4.21 -13.24 -4.86
C LEU A 233 4.96 -12.72 -6.10
N ALA A 234 4.50 -11.64 -6.74
CA ALA A 234 5.24 -10.99 -7.82
C ALA A 234 6.57 -10.41 -7.33
N VAL A 235 6.60 -9.80 -6.15
CA VAL A 235 7.87 -9.33 -5.53
C VAL A 235 8.79 -10.50 -5.21
N VAL A 236 8.28 -11.62 -4.67
CA VAL A 236 9.08 -12.83 -4.42
C VAL A 236 9.73 -13.34 -5.70
N ALA A 237 9.00 -13.51 -6.81
CA ALA A 237 9.58 -13.97 -8.08
C ALA A 237 10.62 -13.03 -8.70
N VAL A 238 10.55 -11.73 -8.41
CA VAL A 238 11.51 -10.73 -8.92
C VAL A 238 12.76 -10.63 -8.03
N VAL A 239 12.62 -10.72 -6.71
CA VAL A 239 13.72 -10.52 -5.75
C VAL A 239 14.49 -11.81 -5.48
N GLU A 240 13.77 -12.92 -5.32
CA GLU A 240 14.30 -14.22 -4.87
C GLU A 240 14.40 -15.22 -6.04
N ARG A 241 14.40 -14.71 -7.28
CA ARG A 241 14.21 -15.43 -8.55
C ARG A 241 14.90 -16.78 -8.62
N ASP A 242 16.20 -16.81 -8.35
CA ASP A 242 17.04 -17.99 -8.59
C ASP A 242 16.97 -19.00 -7.43
N SER A 243 16.35 -18.62 -6.31
CA SER A 243 16.07 -19.47 -5.14
C SER A 243 14.69 -20.16 -5.21
N LEU A 244 13.92 -19.98 -6.30
CA LEU A 244 12.50 -20.34 -6.36
C LEU A 244 12.16 -21.56 -7.23
N SER A 245 13.14 -22.18 -7.89
CA SER A 245 12.91 -23.25 -8.87
C SER A 245 12.09 -24.42 -8.32
N GLU A 246 12.35 -24.85 -7.08
CA GLU A 246 11.61 -25.95 -6.43
C GLU A 246 10.12 -25.64 -6.20
N PHE A 247 9.76 -24.38 -6.02
CA PHE A 247 8.38 -23.96 -5.80
C PHE A 247 7.62 -23.76 -7.12
N LYS A 248 8.33 -23.44 -8.22
CA LYS A 248 7.74 -22.99 -9.49
C LYS A 248 6.66 -23.93 -10.02
N ALA A 249 6.96 -25.22 -10.16
CA ALA A 249 6.02 -26.19 -10.74
C ALA A 249 4.72 -26.34 -9.93
N GLY A 250 4.82 -26.39 -8.60
CA GLY A 250 3.66 -26.46 -7.71
C GLY A 250 2.85 -25.16 -7.71
N CYS A 251 3.52 -24.01 -7.67
CA CYS A 251 2.89 -22.69 -7.60
C CYS A 251 2.19 -22.30 -8.91
N MET A 252 2.82 -22.51 -10.07
CA MET A 252 2.24 -22.19 -11.39
C MET A 252 0.89 -22.89 -11.61
N LYS A 253 0.76 -24.16 -11.19
CA LYS A 253 -0.50 -24.90 -11.25
C LYS A 253 -1.61 -24.25 -10.40
N VAL A 254 -1.27 -23.67 -9.25
CA VAL A 254 -2.27 -22.93 -8.43
C VAL A 254 -2.61 -21.58 -9.07
N PHE A 255 -1.62 -20.86 -9.61
CA PHE A 255 -1.81 -19.54 -10.20
C PHE A 255 -2.69 -19.58 -11.46
N GLU A 256 -2.47 -20.52 -12.37
CA GLU A 256 -3.34 -20.73 -13.54
C GLU A 256 -4.79 -21.03 -13.13
N ASN A 257 -5.00 -21.82 -12.08
CA ASN A 257 -6.33 -22.10 -11.52
C ASN A 257 -6.96 -20.91 -10.77
N ARG A 258 -6.20 -19.83 -10.50
CA ARG A 258 -6.65 -18.64 -9.74
C ARG A 258 -6.70 -17.36 -10.57
N ARG A 259 -6.15 -17.31 -11.79
CA ARG A 259 -6.11 -16.09 -12.61
C ARG A 259 -7.47 -15.55 -13.05
N PHE A 260 -8.51 -16.37 -13.04
CA PHE A 260 -9.89 -15.99 -13.39
C PHE A 260 -10.70 -15.46 -12.18
N ASP A 261 -10.13 -14.52 -11.42
CA ASP A 261 -10.86 -13.88 -10.31
C ASP A 261 -12.08 -13.07 -10.80
N LYS A 262 -13.12 -12.99 -9.97
CA LYS A 262 -14.31 -12.16 -10.26
C LYS A 262 -13.93 -10.68 -10.42
N VAL A 263 -13.03 -10.16 -9.60
CA VAL A 263 -12.62 -8.75 -9.53
C VAL A 263 -11.52 -8.44 -10.56
N LYS A 264 -11.73 -7.42 -11.42
CA LYS A 264 -10.76 -7.03 -12.46
C LYS A 264 -9.36 -6.76 -11.91
N LEU A 265 -9.25 -5.99 -10.83
CA LEU A 265 -7.96 -5.62 -10.23
C LEU A 265 -7.17 -6.83 -9.70
N VAL A 266 -7.86 -7.90 -9.27
CA VAL A 266 -7.19 -9.14 -8.85
C VAL A 266 -6.66 -9.88 -10.09
N ARG A 267 -7.45 -10.00 -11.16
CA ARG A 267 -7.01 -10.61 -12.44
C ARG A 267 -5.78 -9.91 -13.02
N GLU A 268 -5.78 -8.59 -13.00
CA GLU A 268 -4.71 -7.74 -13.55
C GLU A 268 -3.38 -8.01 -12.84
N VAL A 269 -3.38 -8.01 -11.50
CA VAL A 269 -2.21 -8.36 -10.68
C VAL A 269 -1.85 -9.85 -10.80
N MET A 270 -2.84 -10.76 -10.82
CA MET A 270 -2.59 -12.20 -10.99
C MET A 270 -1.86 -12.52 -12.31
N ASN A 271 -2.18 -11.80 -13.38
CA ASN A 271 -1.49 -11.94 -14.67
C ASN A 271 -0.06 -11.37 -14.62
N GLN A 272 0.16 -10.22 -13.97
CA GLN A 272 1.50 -9.66 -13.75
C GLN A 272 2.38 -10.58 -12.90
N MET A 273 1.80 -11.20 -11.87
CA MET A 273 2.45 -12.19 -11.01
C MET A 273 2.78 -13.47 -11.79
N LEU A 274 1.83 -14.00 -12.58
CA LEU A 274 2.09 -15.13 -13.48
C LEU A 274 3.25 -14.85 -14.45
N GLU A 275 3.34 -13.65 -15.02
CA GLU A 275 4.44 -13.30 -15.92
C GLU A 275 5.79 -13.31 -15.21
N ALA A 276 5.88 -12.70 -14.01
CA ALA A 276 7.10 -12.73 -13.21
C ALA A 276 7.52 -14.17 -12.84
N TRP A 277 6.57 -15.05 -12.50
CA TRP A 277 6.85 -16.45 -12.15
C TRP A 277 7.25 -17.33 -13.34
N LYS A 278 6.96 -16.95 -14.60
CA LYS A 278 7.51 -17.63 -15.78
C LYS A 278 9.03 -17.45 -15.88
N HIS A 279 9.57 -16.32 -15.42
CA HIS A 279 10.99 -15.98 -15.52
C HIS A 279 11.85 -16.64 -14.43
N VAL A 280 11.26 -17.22 -13.39
CA VAL A 280 11.93 -18.10 -12.42
C VAL A 280 12.52 -19.31 -13.17
N PRO A 281 13.77 -19.75 -12.91
CA PRO A 281 14.32 -20.96 -13.52
C PRO A 281 13.46 -22.18 -13.20
N ASP A 282 13.38 -23.15 -14.11
CA ASP A 282 12.85 -24.47 -13.78
C ASP A 282 13.89 -25.25 -12.95
N LEU A 283 13.45 -26.33 -12.28
CA LEU A 283 14.42 -27.30 -11.72
C LEU A 283 15.17 -27.95 -12.88
N SER A 284 16.48 -27.75 -12.97
CA SER A 284 17.34 -28.48 -13.88
C SER A 284 17.40 -29.96 -13.48
N ASP A 285 17.08 -30.87 -14.41
CA ASP A 285 17.35 -32.30 -14.27
C ASP A 285 18.86 -32.61 -14.41
N GLU A 286 19.68 -32.04 -13.53
CA GLU A 286 21.14 -32.22 -13.49
C GLU A 286 21.59 -33.63 -13.02
N PHE A 287 20.69 -34.61 -13.10
CA PHE A 287 20.96 -36.04 -12.89
C PHE A 287 20.33 -36.95 -13.97
N SER A 288 20.27 -36.46 -15.22
CA SER A 288 20.25 -37.38 -16.38
C SER A 288 21.68 -37.83 -16.69
N PRO A 289 22.09 -39.08 -16.36
CA PRO A 289 23.39 -39.59 -16.80
C PRO A 289 23.44 -39.66 -18.33
N PRO A 290 24.62 -39.46 -18.95
CA PRO A 290 24.73 -39.49 -20.40
C PRO A 290 24.30 -40.86 -20.94
N PRO A 291 23.53 -40.92 -22.05
CA PRO A 291 23.07 -42.19 -22.60
C PRO A 291 24.27 -43.06 -22.98
N HIS A 292 24.40 -44.22 -22.33
CA HIS A 292 25.50 -45.15 -22.56
C HIS A 292 25.62 -45.48 -24.04
N SER A 293 26.76 -45.15 -24.63
CA SER A 293 27.04 -45.40 -26.05
C SER A 293 26.99 -46.90 -26.32
N ILE A 294 26.00 -47.35 -27.08
CA ILE A 294 25.91 -48.75 -27.53
C ILE A 294 26.99 -48.97 -28.58
N ALA A 295 28.19 -49.32 -28.12
CA ALA A 295 29.31 -49.69 -28.96
C ALA A 295 28.98 -51.03 -29.65
N SER A 296 28.55 -50.95 -30.92
CA SER A 296 28.35 -52.12 -31.76
C SER A 296 29.69 -52.76 -32.09
N SER A 297 30.12 -53.74 -31.28
CA SER A 297 31.12 -54.71 -31.68
C SER A 297 30.50 -55.73 -32.65
N LYS A 298 31.30 -56.16 -33.63
CA LYS A 298 30.84 -56.93 -34.79
C LYS A 298 31.80 -58.09 -35.02
N GLU A 299 31.41 -59.28 -34.58
CA GLU A 299 32.17 -60.51 -34.78
C GLU A 299 31.23 -61.65 -35.22
N ASN A 300 31.77 -62.63 -35.93
CA ASN A 300 31.01 -63.58 -36.77
C ASN A 300 31.33 -65.05 -36.44
N ALA A 301 30.40 -65.90 -36.91
CA ALA A 301 30.61 -67.27 -37.40
C ALA A 301 30.51 -68.47 -36.42
N SER A 302 29.78 -69.48 -36.92
CA SER A 302 29.71 -70.89 -36.52
C SER A 302 29.20 -71.24 -35.11
N ASP A 303 28.66 -72.44 -34.86
CA ASP A 303 28.40 -73.60 -35.76
C ASP A 303 26.96 -74.13 -35.56
N GLY A 304 26.42 -74.87 -36.52
CA GLY A 304 25.01 -75.32 -36.51
C GLY A 304 24.81 -76.83 -36.65
N ARG A 305 24.17 -77.46 -35.65
CA ARG A 305 23.50 -78.77 -35.78
C ARG A 305 22.23 -78.89 -34.92
N TYR A 306 21.30 -79.71 -35.40
CA TYR A 306 19.95 -80.04 -34.89
C TYR A 306 19.64 -81.50 -35.34
N PRO A 307 18.58 -82.18 -34.83
CA PRO A 307 18.06 -82.34 -33.46
C PRO A 307 17.96 -83.86 -33.11
N PRO A 308 17.01 -84.42 -32.29
CA PRO A 308 15.54 -84.42 -32.56
C PRO A 308 14.56 -84.42 -31.35
N ALA A 309 13.31 -83.97 -31.60
CA ALA A 309 12.02 -84.29 -30.89
C ALA A 309 11.91 -84.03 -29.36
N THR A 310 10.73 -83.82 -28.74
CA THR A 310 9.29 -83.99 -29.10
C THR A 310 8.48 -82.68 -28.87
N GLN A 311 7.47 -82.34 -29.69
CA GLN A 311 6.02 -82.60 -29.48
C GLN A 311 5.51 -82.37 -28.03
N ASN A 312 4.41 -81.66 -27.72
CA ASN A 312 3.28 -81.06 -28.48
C ASN A 312 2.54 -80.00 -27.60
N SER A 313 1.62 -79.10 -28.02
CA SER A 313 1.16 -78.63 -29.36
C SER A 313 0.15 -77.45 -29.24
N CYS A 314 0.03 -76.63 -30.30
CA CYS A 314 -1.14 -75.81 -30.72
C CYS A 314 -1.68 -74.62 -29.89
N SER A 315 -1.57 -73.42 -30.48
CA SER A 315 -2.52 -72.28 -30.39
C SER A 315 -3.42 -72.28 -31.66
N PRO A 316 -4.02 -71.18 -32.19
CA PRO A 316 -4.66 -69.97 -31.60
C PRO A 316 -6.05 -69.61 -32.22
N GLY A 317 -6.78 -68.64 -31.63
CA GLY A 317 -7.30 -67.49 -32.41
C GLY A 317 -8.81 -67.31 -32.76
N SER A 318 -9.28 -66.06 -32.54
CA SER A 318 -9.98 -65.19 -33.54
C SER A 318 -11.53 -65.00 -33.57
N VAL A 319 -11.90 -63.84 -34.14
CA VAL A 319 -13.20 -63.34 -34.69
C VAL A 319 -14.33 -62.87 -33.74
N MET A 320 -14.93 -61.71 -34.10
CA MET A 320 -16.15 -61.10 -33.52
C MET A 320 -17.45 -61.58 -34.21
N VAL A 321 -18.57 -61.70 -33.48
CA VAL A 321 -19.94 -61.64 -34.06
C VAL A 321 -20.91 -60.93 -33.11
N ASN A 322 -21.80 -60.08 -33.65
CA ASN A 322 -22.92 -59.44 -32.93
C ASN A 322 -24.21 -60.25 -33.02
N LEU A 323 -25.01 -60.35 -31.94
CA LEU A 323 -26.42 -60.79 -32.02
C LEU A 323 -27.38 -59.96 -31.13
N ARG A 324 -28.69 -60.16 -31.32
CA ARG A 324 -29.73 -59.14 -31.14
C ARG A 324 -30.75 -59.38 -30.00
N LYS A 325 -30.99 -58.31 -29.22
CA LYS A 325 -32.30 -57.65 -28.96
C LYS A 325 -33.52 -58.47 -28.47
N LYS A 326 -34.00 -58.11 -27.26
CA LYS A 326 -35.40 -58.13 -26.76
C LYS A 326 -35.57 -56.98 -25.75
N SER A 327 -36.72 -56.38 -25.42
CA SER A 327 -37.94 -55.97 -26.15
C SER A 327 -38.85 -55.23 -25.15
N ILE A 328 -39.45 -54.08 -25.50
CA ILE A 328 -40.22 -53.20 -24.58
C ILE A 328 -41.71 -53.61 -24.50
N PRO A 329 -42.46 -53.23 -23.42
CA PRO A 329 -43.40 -52.09 -23.55
C PRO A 329 -43.49 -51.19 -22.27
N GLY A 330 -44.04 -49.96 -22.29
CA GLY A 330 -44.44 -49.12 -23.43
C GLY A 330 -45.72 -48.26 -23.22
N ARG A 331 -45.59 -46.98 -22.81
CA ARG A 331 -46.54 -45.82 -22.90
C ARG A 331 -45.72 -44.55 -22.52
N ARG A 332 -45.67 -43.38 -23.20
CA ARG A 332 -46.61 -42.54 -24.03
C ARG A 332 -47.77 -41.97 -23.20
N PHE A 333 -48.12 -40.66 -23.18
CA PHE A 333 -47.80 -39.41 -23.93
C PHE A 333 -48.05 -38.18 -22.99
N SER A 334 -47.78 -36.88 -23.22
CA SER A 334 -46.97 -36.04 -24.16
C SER A 334 -46.93 -34.56 -23.64
N ALA A 335 -46.16 -33.65 -24.27
CA ALA A 335 -46.24 -32.17 -24.10
C ALA A 335 -47.16 -31.51 -25.18
N PRO A 336 -47.55 -30.21 -25.09
CA PRO A 336 -46.69 -29.09 -25.56
C PRO A 336 -46.93 -27.70 -24.89
N HIS A 337 -46.37 -26.64 -25.50
CA HIS A 337 -46.34 -25.22 -25.09
C HIS A 337 -47.69 -24.46 -25.09
N SER A 338 -47.77 -23.36 -24.33
CA SER A 338 -48.27 -22.04 -24.80
C SER A 338 -47.94 -20.91 -23.79
N SER A 339 -48.17 -19.65 -24.17
CA SER A 339 -47.73 -18.42 -23.46
C SER A 339 -48.88 -17.45 -23.16
N SER A 340 -48.83 -16.69 -22.06
CA SER A 340 -49.55 -15.41 -21.91
C SER A 340 -49.00 -14.53 -20.77
N SER A 341 -49.21 -13.21 -20.90
CA SER A 341 -48.99 -12.17 -19.88
C SER A 341 -50.09 -12.24 -18.79
N SER A 342 -50.04 -11.58 -17.62
CA SER A 342 -49.25 -10.43 -17.13
C SER A 342 -48.96 -10.62 -15.60
N ASN A 343 -48.55 -9.68 -14.73
CA ASN A 343 -48.53 -8.21 -14.70
C ASN A 343 -47.40 -7.66 -13.79
N ALA A 344 -47.45 -6.38 -13.39
CA ALA A 344 -46.34 -5.64 -12.78
C ALA A 344 -46.37 -5.46 -11.25
N LYS A 345 -45.18 -5.25 -10.66
CA LYS A 345 -44.89 -4.12 -9.76
C LYS A 345 -43.38 -3.87 -9.63
N ASN A 346 -42.98 -2.60 -9.62
CA ASN A 346 -41.57 -2.17 -9.67
C ASN A 346 -40.98 -1.90 -8.28
N ILE A 347 -39.70 -2.25 -8.07
CA ILE A 347 -38.78 -1.51 -7.17
C ILE A 347 -37.43 -1.39 -7.90
N SER A 348 -36.85 -0.19 -7.91
CA SER A 348 -35.65 0.15 -8.70
C SER A 348 -34.33 -0.12 -7.95
N PRO A 349 -33.24 -0.46 -8.65
CA PRO A 349 -31.89 -0.41 -8.07
C PRO A 349 -31.41 1.05 -7.95
N SER A 350 -30.81 1.42 -6.82
CA SER A 350 -30.24 2.75 -6.62
C SER A 350 -28.83 2.86 -7.20
N SER A 351 -28.60 3.91 -8.01
CA SER A 351 -27.30 4.19 -8.61
C SER A 351 -26.36 4.85 -7.59
N VAL A 352 -25.21 4.22 -7.32
CA VAL A 352 -24.15 4.77 -6.48
C VAL A 352 -22.90 4.99 -7.32
N ASN A 353 -22.81 6.15 -7.95
CA ASN A 353 -21.59 6.61 -8.61
C ASN A 353 -20.49 6.85 -7.57
N LYS A 354 -19.48 5.98 -7.51
CA LYS A 354 -18.20 6.24 -6.85
C LYS A 354 -17.09 6.26 -7.88
N ARG A 355 -16.67 7.46 -8.29
CA ARG A 355 -15.39 7.65 -8.97
C ARG A 355 -14.29 7.25 -7.98
N VAL A 356 -13.53 6.20 -8.29
CA VAL A 356 -12.33 5.83 -7.53
C VAL A 356 -11.15 6.55 -8.17
N SER A 357 -10.45 7.39 -7.41
CA SER A 357 -9.20 8.02 -7.85
C SER A 357 -8.12 6.96 -8.05
N SER A 358 -7.52 6.91 -9.24
CA SER A 358 -6.37 6.06 -9.51
C SER A 358 -5.17 6.51 -8.69
N VAL A 359 -4.63 5.62 -7.86
CA VAL A 359 -3.29 5.80 -7.27
C VAL A 359 -2.28 5.53 -8.38
N VAL A 360 -1.88 6.59 -9.09
CA VAL A 360 -0.83 6.53 -10.10
C VAL A 360 0.52 6.51 -9.38
N SER A 361 1.14 5.34 -9.33
CA SER A 361 2.50 5.16 -8.80
C SER A 361 3.53 5.90 -9.65
N ARG A 362 3.80 7.17 -9.34
CA ARG A 362 4.90 7.93 -9.96
C ARG A 362 6.23 7.28 -9.57
N ARG A 363 6.85 6.58 -10.51
CA ARG A 363 8.26 6.18 -10.43
C ARG A 363 9.11 7.45 -10.43
N LEU A 364 9.71 7.80 -9.29
CA LEU A 364 10.79 8.78 -9.24
C LEU A 364 12.05 8.12 -9.77
N ASN A 365 12.48 8.52 -10.97
CA ASN A 365 13.68 8.00 -11.61
C ASN A 365 14.86 8.92 -11.24
N TYR A 366 15.73 8.46 -10.34
CA TYR A 366 16.81 9.27 -9.81
C TYR A 366 17.93 9.42 -10.84
N LYS A 367 18.20 10.65 -11.28
CA LYS A 367 19.44 11.03 -12.00
C LYS A 367 20.03 12.28 -11.36
N ASN A 368 21.36 12.34 -11.37
CA ASN A 368 22.12 13.24 -10.52
C ASN A 368 21.96 14.72 -10.93
N TRP A 369 22.11 15.62 -9.96
CA TRP A 369 22.22 17.05 -10.18
C TRP A 369 23.66 17.41 -10.59
N ASP A 370 23.82 18.49 -11.36
CA ASP A 370 25.01 19.35 -11.29
C ASP A 370 24.65 20.75 -11.78
N VAL A 371 24.88 21.78 -10.95
CA VAL A 371 24.75 23.21 -11.32
C VAL A 371 25.79 23.99 -10.52
N GLN A 372 26.76 24.57 -11.24
CA GLN A 372 27.79 25.39 -10.63
C GLN A 372 27.23 26.75 -10.19
N ILE A 373 27.51 27.14 -8.93
CA ILE A 373 27.16 28.46 -8.40
C ILE A 373 28.32 29.42 -8.67
N ALA A 374 28.10 30.43 -9.51
CA ALA A 374 29.02 31.55 -9.67
C ALA A 374 28.78 32.61 -8.59
N VAL A 375 29.82 32.97 -7.84
CA VAL A 375 29.79 34.00 -6.79
C VAL A 375 30.25 35.34 -7.35
N SER A 376 29.55 36.44 -7.05
CA SER A 376 30.04 37.81 -7.26
C SER A 376 29.47 38.81 -6.24
N ASN A 377 30.33 39.16 -5.27
CA ASN A 377 30.54 40.43 -4.55
C ASN A 377 29.44 41.53 -4.47
N ALA A 378 29.28 42.09 -3.26
CA ALA A 378 28.65 43.40 -3.00
C ALA A 378 29.60 44.59 -3.28
N PRO A 379 29.17 45.87 -3.10
CA PRO A 379 29.53 46.53 -1.83
C PRO A 379 28.59 47.64 -1.27
N SER A 380 28.59 47.72 0.08
CA SER A 380 28.69 48.93 0.95
C SER A 380 27.82 50.21 0.79
N ALA A 381 27.01 50.49 1.82
CA ALA A 381 26.78 51.81 2.45
C ALA A 381 26.23 51.54 3.89
N VAL A 382 26.83 51.88 5.05
CA VAL A 382 27.40 53.12 5.63
C VAL A 382 26.36 53.98 6.41
N MET A 383 26.79 54.52 7.56
CA MET A 383 26.05 55.19 8.68
C MET A 383 25.53 54.22 9.76
N ALA A 384 25.96 54.26 11.04
CA ALA A 384 25.97 55.33 12.08
C ALA A 384 24.60 55.45 12.81
N ASP A 385 24.48 55.66 14.14
CA ASP A 385 25.46 56.03 15.18
C ASP A 385 25.03 55.59 16.62
N GLN A 386 25.94 55.67 17.60
CA GLN A 386 25.78 55.83 19.08
C GLN A 386 24.86 54.90 19.93
N GLY A 387 25.27 54.67 21.19
CA GLY A 387 24.32 54.39 22.30
C GLY A 387 24.58 53.17 23.19
N ASN A 388 25.58 53.23 24.08
CA ASN A 388 25.80 52.31 25.21
C ASN A 388 26.07 53.16 26.47
N PRO A 389 25.99 52.66 27.72
CA PRO A 389 25.46 51.39 28.22
C PRO A 389 24.44 51.59 29.38
N TRP A 390 24.05 50.52 30.09
CA TRP A 390 24.07 50.48 31.57
C TRP A 390 24.06 49.04 32.09
N GLU A 391 24.73 48.82 33.22
CA GLU A 391 24.88 47.51 33.88
C GLU A 391 23.79 47.28 34.94
N ARG A 392 23.50 46.01 35.27
CA ARG A 392 23.64 45.49 36.65
C ARG A 392 23.45 43.97 36.70
N ASP A 393 24.34 43.31 37.44
CA ASP A 393 24.28 41.89 37.85
C ASP A 393 23.33 41.68 39.05
N GLU A 394 22.87 40.44 39.29
CA GLU A 394 22.70 39.82 40.63
C GLU A 394 21.97 38.44 40.59
N THR A 395 22.68 37.44 41.11
CA THR A 395 22.24 36.28 41.91
C THR A 395 20.96 35.47 41.59
N ALA A 396 21.20 34.34 40.92
CA ALA A 396 20.91 32.98 41.39
C ALA A 396 19.85 32.72 42.50
N LYS A 397 18.95 31.75 42.24
CA LYS A 397 18.52 30.77 43.25
C LYS A 397 18.27 29.39 42.65
N LYS A 398 18.26 28.38 43.53
CA LYS A 398 18.55 26.97 43.27
C LYS A 398 17.63 26.15 44.17
N ASP A 399 16.90 25.17 43.62
CA ASP A 399 16.33 24.14 44.49
C ASP A 399 16.11 22.76 43.83
N LYS A 400 15.88 21.74 44.65
CA LYS A 400 15.87 20.32 44.29
C LYS A 400 14.61 19.60 44.76
N ASN A 401 13.98 18.81 43.89
CA ASN A 401 13.64 17.39 44.11
C ASN A 401 13.00 16.83 42.81
N ARG A 402 13.32 15.64 42.28
CA ARG A 402 13.47 14.26 42.82
C ARG A 402 12.13 13.50 42.81
N PHE A 403 12.00 12.65 41.79
CA PHE A 403 11.18 11.43 41.64
C PHE A 403 9.92 11.21 42.50
N LEU A 404 8.83 10.78 41.84
CA LEU A 404 8.18 9.49 42.12
C LEU A 404 7.30 9.02 40.93
N LYS A 405 7.00 7.71 40.87
CA LYS A 405 5.94 7.12 40.01
C LYS A 405 4.65 6.98 40.83
N PRO A 406 3.48 6.90 40.19
CA PRO A 406 2.81 5.59 40.00
C PRO A 406 2.37 5.40 38.52
N GLU A 407 2.31 4.19 37.95
CA GLU A 407 1.43 3.06 38.25
C GLU A 407 -0.07 3.38 38.19
N THR A 408 -0.82 2.59 37.40
CA THR A 408 -2.27 2.74 37.24
C THR A 408 -2.91 1.36 37.12
N LYS A 409 -3.85 1.04 38.02
CA LYS A 409 -4.68 -0.18 38.00
C LYS A 409 -6.17 0.20 37.93
N ARG A 410 -7.00 -0.78 37.56
CA ARG A 410 -8.39 -0.60 37.11
C ARG A 410 -9.39 -0.42 38.26
N ALA A 411 -10.39 0.43 38.04
CA ALA A 411 -11.79 0.29 38.48
C ALA A 411 -12.64 0.94 37.36
N LEU A 412 -13.57 0.25 36.69
CA LEU A 412 -14.85 -0.37 37.08
C LEU A 412 -16.05 0.60 37.04
N PHE A 413 -17.19 0.07 36.57
CA PHE A 413 -18.39 0.82 36.22
C PHE A 413 -19.29 1.11 37.42
N SER A 414 -20.00 2.24 37.37
CA SER A 414 -21.26 2.47 38.09
C SER A 414 -22.32 3.00 37.11
N LYS A 415 -23.60 2.68 37.37
CA LYS A 415 -24.75 3.06 36.52
C LYS A 415 -25.41 4.34 37.04
N ILE A 416 -26.08 5.07 36.15
CA ILE A 416 -27.12 6.06 36.46
C ILE A 416 -28.36 5.66 35.62
N PRO A 417 -29.61 5.71 36.15
CA PRO A 417 -30.78 5.08 35.53
C PRO A 417 -31.59 5.97 34.56
N ASP A 418 -32.50 5.33 33.83
CA ASP A 418 -33.60 5.96 33.07
C ASP A 418 -34.60 6.70 33.98
N GLU A 419 -35.22 7.76 33.45
CA GLU A 419 -36.53 8.25 33.91
C GLU A 419 -37.40 8.69 32.71
N LYS A 420 -38.73 8.64 32.85
CA LYS A 420 -39.67 8.58 31.72
C LYS A 420 -40.49 9.85 31.50
N MET A 421 -40.73 10.11 30.21
CA MET A 421 -41.98 10.63 29.62
C MET A 421 -42.77 11.73 30.39
N HIS A 422 -42.76 12.94 29.84
CA HIS A 422 -43.99 13.74 29.73
C HIS A 422 -44.24 14.16 28.28
N LYS A 423 -45.52 14.33 27.93
CA LYS A 423 -46.01 14.52 26.55
C LYS A 423 -47.24 15.43 26.60
N PHE A 424 -47.25 16.51 25.81
CA PHE A 424 -48.39 17.20 25.18
C PHE A 424 -47.96 18.63 24.75
N GLY A 425 -48.68 19.23 23.79
CA GLY A 425 -48.39 20.59 23.29
C GLY A 425 -48.19 20.66 21.78
N VAL A 426 -49.23 20.40 20.99
CA VAL A 426 -49.21 20.65 19.53
C VAL A 426 -49.72 22.05 19.24
N SER A 427 -48.88 22.89 18.65
CA SER A 427 -49.28 24.20 18.09
C SER A 427 -48.90 24.27 16.62
N LYS A 428 -49.90 24.41 15.73
CA LYS A 428 -49.68 24.70 14.30
C LYS A 428 -49.52 26.20 14.10
N ALA A 429 -48.39 26.61 13.54
CA ALA A 429 -48.23 27.90 12.87
C ALA A 429 -47.66 27.63 11.48
N GLY A 430 -48.31 28.13 10.43
CA GLY A 430 -47.86 27.98 9.05
C GLY A 430 -47.22 29.25 8.52
N SER A 431 -46.11 29.12 7.78
CA SER A 431 -45.60 30.18 6.92
C SER A 431 -45.19 29.60 5.57
N ARG A 432 -45.12 30.46 4.55
CA ARG A 432 -45.05 30.07 3.13
C ARG A 432 -43.59 29.99 2.68
N VAL A 433 -43.27 28.98 1.86
CA VAL A 433 -42.01 28.91 1.10
C VAL A 433 -42.31 29.16 -0.37
N VAL A 434 -41.63 30.13 -0.97
CA VAL A 434 -41.65 30.37 -2.42
C VAL A 434 -40.39 29.76 -3.02
N PRO A 435 -40.48 28.88 -4.05
CA PRO A 435 -39.30 28.32 -4.69
C PRO A 435 -38.67 29.36 -5.65
N VAL A 436 -37.43 29.77 -5.35
CA VAL A 436 -36.61 30.56 -6.28
C VAL A 436 -35.80 29.60 -7.17
N SER A 437 -35.93 29.75 -8.49
CA SER A 437 -35.35 28.87 -9.50
C SER A 437 -33.90 29.23 -9.84
N ASN A 438 -32.93 28.63 -9.14
CA ASN A 438 -31.48 28.81 -9.37
C ASN A 438 -30.92 28.21 -10.69
N VAL A 439 -31.76 28.00 -11.70
CA VAL A 439 -31.43 27.25 -12.94
C VAL A 439 -30.28 27.86 -13.74
N THR A 440 -30.12 29.19 -13.74
CA THR A 440 -29.13 29.89 -14.57
C THR A 440 -27.67 29.77 -14.11
N LYS A 441 -27.39 29.44 -12.84
CA LYS A 441 -25.99 29.35 -12.36
C LYS A 441 -25.31 28.01 -12.68
N ASP A 442 -26.07 26.91 -12.65
CA ASP A 442 -25.51 25.59 -12.95
C ASP A 442 -25.29 25.41 -14.46
N GLN A 443 -26.10 26.04 -15.31
CA GLN A 443 -25.91 26.03 -16.77
C GLN A 443 -24.56 26.67 -17.16
N LEU A 444 -24.34 27.93 -16.77
CA LEU A 444 -23.12 28.71 -17.07
C LEU A 444 -21.83 28.03 -16.58
N ARG A 445 -21.95 27.21 -15.53
CA ARG A 445 -20.84 26.42 -14.98
C ARG A 445 -20.52 25.20 -15.83
N ASN A 446 -21.54 24.45 -16.26
CA ASN A 446 -21.35 23.28 -17.13
C ASN A 446 -20.75 23.67 -18.48
N ASP A 447 -21.17 24.82 -19.04
CA ASP A 447 -20.65 25.32 -20.31
C ASP A 447 -19.13 25.56 -20.22
N LYS A 448 -18.67 26.24 -19.15
CA LYS A 448 -17.23 26.46 -18.91
C LYS A 448 -16.45 25.17 -18.60
N GLU A 449 -17.01 24.26 -17.80
CA GLU A 449 -16.41 22.93 -17.57
C GLU A 449 -16.33 22.10 -18.89
N SER A 450 -17.16 22.42 -19.90
CA SER A 450 -17.07 21.80 -21.24
C SER A 450 -15.98 22.41 -22.13
N GLU A 451 -15.79 23.74 -22.09
CA GLU A 451 -14.73 24.45 -22.83
C GLU A 451 -13.33 24.00 -22.35
N GLU A 452 -13.13 23.90 -21.04
CA GLU A 452 -11.89 23.38 -20.44
C GLU A 452 -11.64 21.91 -20.86
N LEU A 453 -12.70 21.10 -21.01
CA LEU A 453 -12.59 19.72 -21.49
C LEU A 453 -12.32 19.60 -23.00
N SER A 454 -12.74 20.54 -23.84
CA SER A 454 -12.27 20.60 -25.24
C SER A 454 -10.79 20.95 -25.31
N LEU A 455 -10.36 21.99 -24.59
CA LEU A 455 -8.97 22.45 -24.62
C LEU A 455 -7.98 21.33 -24.19
N ILE A 456 -8.37 20.52 -23.19
CA ILE A 456 -7.59 19.36 -22.75
C ILE A 456 -7.52 18.26 -23.83
N ARG A 457 -8.58 18.04 -24.60
CA ARG A 457 -8.58 17.06 -25.71
C ARG A 457 -7.68 17.51 -26.85
N ASP A 458 -7.76 18.79 -27.22
CA ASP A 458 -6.95 19.36 -28.30
C ASP A 458 -5.45 19.33 -27.94
N GLN A 459 -5.10 19.64 -26.69
CA GLN A 459 -3.74 19.47 -26.17
C GLN A 459 -3.27 18.01 -26.19
N LEU A 460 -4.11 17.04 -25.80
CA LEU A 460 -3.75 15.62 -25.84
C LEU A 460 -3.52 15.14 -27.27
N HIS A 461 -4.34 15.56 -28.24
CA HIS A 461 -4.15 15.22 -29.64
C HIS A 461 -2.90 15.89 -30.24
N GLN A 462 -2.58 17.12 -29.84
CA GLN A 462 -1.33 17.78 -30.24
C GLN A 462 -0.10 17.03 -29.71
N ILE A 463 -0.15 16.49 -28.48
CA ILE A 463 0.90 15.64 -27.91
C ILE A 463 1.03 14.31 -28.68
N GLU A 464 -0.10 13.69 -29.06
CA GLU A 464 -0.14 12.47 -29.88
C GLU A 464 0.50 12.68 -31.26
N GLN A 465 0.19 13.80 -31.93
CA GLN A 465 0.83 14.18 -33.20
C GLN A 465 2.35 14.42 -33.04
N GLN A 466 2.77 15.10 -31.97
CA GLN A 466 4.19 15.31 -31.69
C GLN A 466 4.94 14.00 -31.42
N GLN A 467 4.33 13.06 -30.67
CA GLN A 467 4.91 11.74 -30.42
C GLN A 467 5.01 10.90 -31.70
N SER A 468 4.02 11.00 -32.59
CA SER A 468 4.02 10.32 -33.89
C SER A 468 5.12 10.87 -34.79
N SER A 469 5.21 12.20 -34.93
CA SER A 469 6.25 12.87 -35.73
C SER A 469 7.67 12.58 -35.21
N LEU A 470 7.86 12.46 -33.89
CA LEU A 470 9.14 12.11 -33.28
C LEU A 470 9.48 10.62 -33.49
N LEU A 471 8.48 9.74 -33.50
CA LEU A 471 8.65 8.32 -33.82
C LEU A 471 9.07 8.12 -35.29
N ASP A 472 8.46 8.85 -36.22
CA ASP A 472 8.84 8.82 -37.64
C ASP A 472 10.28 9.32 -37.85
N LEU A 473 10.66 10.41 -37.17
CA LEU A 473 12.04 10.94 -37.19
C LEU A 473 13.07 9.91 -36.70
N LEU A 474 12.73 9.12 -35.67
CA LEU A 474 13.59 8.05 -35.16
C LEU A 474 13.66 6.82 -36.09
N GLN A 475 12.65 6.59 -36.94
CA GLN A 475 12.68 5.52 -37.95
C GLN A 475 13.44 5.92 -39.23
N VAL A 476 13.61 7.22 -39.48
CA VAL A 476 14.29 7.76 -40.67
C VAL A 476 15.80 7.95 -40.47
N VAL A 477 16.34 7.73 -39.26
CA VAL A 477 17.79 7.65 -39.03
C VAL A 477 18.31 6.28 -39.52
N PRO A 478 19.10 6.20 -40.61
CA PRO A 478 19.74 4.94 -40.98
C PRO A 478 20.83 4.59 -39.95
N ASN A 479 20.94 3.31 -39.60
CA ASN A 479 22.09 2.82 -38.83
C ASN A 479 23.36 2.97 -39.67
N THR A 480 24.31 3.77 -39.17
CA THR A 480 25.65 3.99 -39.73
C THR A 480 26.70 3.91 -38.62
#